data_AF-A0A976KLU6-F1
#
_entry.id   AF-A0A976KLU6-F1
#
_cell.length_a   1.000
_cell.length_b   1.000
_cell.length_c   1.000
_cell.angle_alpha   90.00
_cell.angle_beta   90.00
_cell.angle_gamma   90.00
#
_symmetry.space_group_name_H-M   'P 1'
#
loop_
_entity.id
_entity.type
_entity.pdbx_description
1 polymer ?
#
loop_
_entity_poly.entity_id
_entity_poly.type
_entity_poly.pdbx_seq_one_letter_code
_entity_poly.pdbx_strand_id
1 'polypeptide(L)'
;MGIPAAGALALICLVLAIVQIDILIILIPLSIYAFSFAGTGAAIAFLIWNLGVGLMNNVLKPILLARGVEAPMAVIFIGAIGGMIAHGIIGLFVGAVVFVLGYTLFIEWLNEGKQKTAEQAEAST
;
A
#
# COMPACT_ATOMS: atom_id res chain seq x y z
N MET A 1 20.76 -17.64 6.26
CA MET A 1 21.72 -16.83 5.51
C MET A 1 22.25 -15.76 6.44
N GLY A 2 23.54 -15.79 6.77
CA GLY A 2 24.19 -14.79 7.64
C GLY A 2 24.33 -13.48 6.89
N ILE A 3 23.25 -12.70 6.82
CA ILE A 3 23.24 -11.38 6.21
C ILE A 3 23.65 -10.39 7.31
N PRO A 4 24.77 -9.66 7.14
CA PRO A 4 25.16 -8.61 8.08
C PRO A 4 24.02 -7.59 8.23
N ALA A 5 23.74 -7.15 9.46
CA ALA A 5 22.70 -6.17 9.77
C ALA A 5 21.24 -6.58 9.41
N ALA A 6 20.90 -7.86 9.55
CA ALA A 6 19.54 -8.38 9.32
C ALA A 6 18.43 -7.61 10.06
N GLY A 7 18.70 -7.09 11.27
CA GLY A 7 17.74 -6.28 12.03
C GLY A 7 17.47 -4.91 11.40
N ALA A 8 18.49 -4.25 10.84
CA ALA A 8 18.33 -2.97 10.14
C ALA A 8 17.58 -3.17 8.82
N LEU A 9 17.86 -4.26 8.11
CA LEU A 9 17.11 -4.65 6.91
C LEU A 9 15.65 -4.98 7.22
N ALA A 10 15.37 -5.64 8.34
CA ALA A 10 14.00 -5.91 8.78
C ALA A 10 13.24 -4.61 9.09
N LEU A 11 13.90 -3.61 9.68
CA LEU A 11 13.31 -2.30 9.96
C LEU A 11 13.05 -1.51 8.67
N ILE A 12 13.99 -1.54 7.72
CA ILE A 12 13.81 -0.93 6.40
C ILE A 12 12.68 -1.62 5.63
N CYS A 13 12.59 -2.95 5.67
CA CYS A 13 11.46 -3.71 5.12
C CYS A 13 10.14 -3.35 5.79
N LEU A 14 10.13 -3.16 7.13
CA LEU A 14 8.95 -2.73 7.86
C LEU A 14 8.49 -1.34 7.38
N VAL A 15 9.41 -0.38 7.26
CA VAL A 15 9.08 0.97 6.75
C VAL A 15 8.61 0.91 5.29
N LEU A 16 9.28 0.15 4.41
CA LEU A 16 8.87 -0.02 3.01
C LEU A 16 7.50 -0.69 2.89
N ALA A 17 7.20 -1.67 3.76
CA ALA A 17 5.88 -2.31 3.82
C ALA A 17 4.79 -1.31 4.25
N ILE A 18 5.10 -0.39 5.17
CA ILE A 18 4.19 0.69 5.59
C ILE A 18 3.94 1.69 4.46
N VAL A 19 4.98 2.06 3.69
CA VAL A 19 4.84 2.97 2.52
C VAL A 19 4.15 2.27 1.33
N GLN A 20 3.88 0.96 1.40
CA GLN A 20 3.28 0.15 0.32
C GLN A 20 3.94 0.35 -1.05
N ILE A 21 5.24 0.73 -1.07
CA ILE A 21 6.01 0.79 -2.32
C ILE A 21 6.12 -0.63 -2.84
N ASP A 22 5.73 -0.81 -4.10
CA ASP A 22 5.70 -2.13 -4.69
C ASP A 22 7.11 -2.73 -4.72
N ILE A 23 7.24 -3.89 -4.06
CA ILE A 23 8.50 -4.59 -3.78
C ILE A 23 9.28 -4.91 -5.07
N LEU A 24 8.62 -4.90 -6.23
CA LEU A 24 9.21 -5.06 -7.57
C LEU A 24 10.42 -4.16 -7.83
N ILE A 25 10.42 -2.91 -7.34
CA ILE A 25 11.54 -1.97 -7.57
C ILE A 25 12.84 -2.49 -6.93
N ILE A 26 12.74 -3.22 -5.83
CA ILE A 26 13.89 -3.82 -5.12
C ILE A 26 14.19 -5.22 -5.65
N LEU A 27 13.15 -5.97 -6.04
CA LEU A 27 13.27 -7.36 -6.46
C LEU A 27 13.97 -7.52 -7.83
N ILE A 28 13.79 -6.57 -8.74
CA ILE A 28 14.47 -6.55 -10.07
C ILE A 28 16.01 -6.47 -9.94
N PRO A 29 16.59 -5.44 -9.29
CA PRO A 29 18.04 -5.37 -9.13
C PRO A 29 18.60 -6.51 -8.28
N LEU A 30 17.82 -7.04 -7.34
CA LEU A 30 18.20 -8.21 -6.55
C LEU A 30 18.26 -9.49 -7.40
N SER A 31 17.32 -9.65 -8.34
CA SER A 31 17.33 -10.77 -9.30
C SER A 31 18.53 -10.70 -10.25
N ILE A 32 18.90 -9.50 -10.71
CA ILE A 32 20.11 -9.26 -11.50
C ILE A 32 21.37 -9.57 -10.69
N TYR A 33 21.42 -9.17 -9.42
CA TYR A 33 22.53 -9.49 -8.53
C TYR A 33 22.62 -11.00 -8.22
N ALA A 34 21.48 -11.69 -8.15
CA ALA A 34 21.43 -13.14 -7.94
C ALA A 34 22.12 -13.92 -9.08
N PHE A 35 22.14 -13.39 -10.32
CA PHE A 35 22.92 -13.98 -11.42
C PHE A 35 24.44 -13.91 -11.20
N SER A 36 24.92 -13.01 -10.34
CA SER A 36 26.35 -12.87 -10.04
C SER A 36 26.82 -13.76 -8.88
N PHE A 37 25.92 -14.24 -8.02
CA PHE A 37 26.26 -14.96 -6.79
C PHE A 37 25.65 -16.37 -6.66
N ALA A 38 24.55 -16.66 -7.36
CA ALA A 38 23.86 -17.94 -7.31
C ALA A 38 23.98 -18.70 -8.64
N GLY A 39 23.92 -20.04 -8.58
CA GLY A 39 23.90 -20.88 -9.78
C GLY A 39 22.74 -20.50 -10.72
N THR A 40 23.01 -20.50 -12.04
CA THR A 40 22.10 -20.00 -13.08
C THR A 40 20.66 -20.51 -12.97
N GLY A 41 20.46 -21.76 -12.53
CA GLY A 41 19.12 -22.33 -12.33
C GLY A 41 18.32 -21.67 -11.20
N ALA A 42 18.98 -21.29 -10.09
CA ALA A 42 18.32 -20.62 -8.97
C ALA A 42 17.92 -19.18 -9.34
N ALA A 43 18.74 -18.48 -10.13
CA ALA A 43 18.45 -17.13 -10.59
C ALA A 43 17.23 -17.09 -11.54
N ILE A 44 17.11 -18.06 -12.46
CA ILE A 44 15.95 -18.18 -13.36
C ILE A 44 14.67 -18.48 -12.59
N ALA A 45 14.72 -19.43 -11.64
CA ALA A 45 13.57 -19.74 -10.79
C ALA A 45 13.12 -18.51 -9.96
N PHE A 46 14.08 -17.74 -9.45
CA PHE A 46 13.80 -16.51 -8.72
C PHE A 46 13.17 -15.44 -9.61
N LEU A 47 13.62 -15.29 -10.86
CA LEU A 47 13.06 -14.34 -11.82
C LEU A 47 11.60 -14.69 -12.20
N ILE A 48 11.30 -15.97 -12.41
CA ILE A 48 9.92 -16.42 -12.69
C ILE A 48 9.01 -16.17 -11.48
N TRP A 49 9.48 -16.48 -10.27
CA TRP A 49 8.75 -16.19 -9.03
C TRP A 49 8.47 -14.69 -8.86
N ASN A 50 9.48 -13.86 -9.13
CA ASN A 50 9.38 -12.40 -9.10
C ASN A 50 8.31 -11.86 -10.05
N LEU A 51 8.24 -12.41 -11.27
CA LEU A 51 7.23 -12.03 -12.26
C LEU A 51 5.81 -12.35 -11.77
N GLY A 52 5.60 -13.52 -11.15
CA GLY A 52 4.32 -13.90 -10.56
C GLY A 52 3.90 -12.99 -9.40
N VAL A 53 4.82 -12.70 -8.47
CA VAL A 53 4.59 -11.78 -7.34
C VAL A 53 4.30 -10.36 -7.83
N GLY A 54 5.03 -9.90 -8.84
CA GLY A 54 4.84 -8.59 -9.44
C GLY A 54 3.46 -8.42 -10.10
N LEU A 55 3.01 -9.44 -10.83
CA LEU A 55 1.66 -9.45 -11.40
C LEU A 55 0.59 -9.49 -10.30
N MET A 56 0.77 -10.29 -9.25
CA MET A 56 -0.17 -10.28 -8.12
C MET A 56 -0.25 -8.91 -7.46
N ASN A 57 0.86 -8.25 -7.18
CA ASN A 57 0.80 -6.94 -6.53
C ASN A 57 0.19 -5.84 -7.42
N ASN A 58 0.48 -5.87 -8.73
CA ASN A 58 0.10 -4.79 -9.64
C ASN A 58 -1.33 -4.95 -10.21
N VAL A 59 -1.84 -6.20 -10.27
CA VAL A 59 -3.19 -6.51 -10.78
C VAL A 59 -4.20 -6.69 -9.66
N LEU A 60 -3.79 -7.26 -8.51
CA LEU A 60 -4.71 -7.51 -7.41
C LEU A 60 -5.11 -6.21 -6.69
N LYS A 61 -4.23 -5.21 -6.65
CA LYS A 61 -4.57 -3.86 -6.15
C LYS A 61 -5.77 -3.25 -6.90
N PRO A 62 -5.76 -3.08 -8.23
CA PRO A 62 -6.90 -2.49 -8.94
C PRO A 62 -8.16 -3.37 -8.92
N ILE A 63 -8.03 -4.70 -8.91
CA ILE A 63 -9.21 -5.59 -8.84
C ILE A 63 -9.88 -5.54 -7.46
N LEU A 64 -9.11 -5.44 -6.37
CA LEU A 64 -9.66 -5.35 -5.02
C LEU A 64 -10.10 -3.91 -4.66
N LEU A 65 -9.49 -2.88 -5.24
CA LEU A 65 -9.78 -1.47 -4.98
C LEU A 65 -10.90 -0.89 -5.87
N ALA A 66 -11.34 -1.60 -6.91
CA ALA A 66 -12.49 -1.22 -7.75
C ALA A 66 -13.85 -1.17 -7.01
N ARG A 67 -13.89 -1.50 -5.71
CA ARG A 67 -15.10 -1.43 -4.87
C ARG A 67 -14.93 -0.49 -3.69
N GLY A 68 -15.23 0.78 -3.94
CA GLY A 68 -15.85 1.66 -2.96
C GLY A 68 -14.90 2.32 -1.96
N VAL A 69 -14.62 3.60 -2.22
CA VAL A 69 -13.86 4.55 -1.40
C VAL A 69 -12.36 4.28 -1.38
N GLU A 70 -11.69 4.80 -2.41
CA GLU A 70 -10.24 4.95 -2.44
C GLU A 70 -9.85 6.08 -1.47
N ALA A 71 -9.80 5.77 -0.17
CA ALA A 71 -9.08 6.65 0.75
C ALA A 71 -7.63 6.74 0.24
N PRO A 72 -7.10 7.95 -0.05
CA PRO A 72 -5.76 8.10 -0.61
C PRO A 72 -4.76 7.36 0.27
N MET A 73 -3.82 6.65 -0.35
CA MET A 73 -2.80 5.89 0.38
C MET A 73 -2.06 6.75 1.42
N ALA A 74 -1.90 8.04 1.14
CA ALA A 74 -1.35 9.04 2.06
C ALA A 74 -2.15 9.17 3.37
N VAL A 75 -3.49 9.11 3.32
CA VAL A 75 -4.38 9.17 4.51
C VAL A 75 -4.15 7.93 5.38
N ILE A 76 -4.06 6.75 4.77
CA ILE A 76 -3.78 5.48 5.44
C ILE A 76 -2.39 5.53 6.11
N PHE A 77 -1.39 6.02 5.37
CA PHE A 77 -0.01 6.14 5.84
C PHE A 77 0.14 7.08 7.03
N ILE A 78 -0.47 8.27 6.94
CA ILE A 78 -0.47 9.26 8.04
C ILE A 78 -1.16 8.65 9.27
N GLY A 79 -2.30 7.97 9.07
CA GLY A 79 -2.99 7.26 10.14
C GLY A 79 -2.13 6.16 10.79
N ALA A 80 -1.45 5.35 9.98
CA ALA A 80 -0.59 4.26 10.46
C ALA A 80 0.62 4.76 11.26
N ILE A 81 1.31 5.81 10.77
CA ILE A 81 2.45 6.41 11.48
C ILE A 81 1.99 7.09 12.76
N GLY A 82 0.94 7.91 12.69
CA GLY A 82 0.39 8.60 13.86
C GLY A 82 -0.07 7.62 14.93
N GLY A 83 -0.74 6.54 14.52
CA GLY A 83 -1.15 5.46 15.42
C GLY A 83 0.03 4.68 15.98
N MET A 84 1.06 4.37 15.17
CA MET A 84 2.27 3.71 15.64
C MET A 84 2.96 4.52 16.75
N ILE A 85 3.09 5.84 16.57
CA ILE A 85 3.72 6.72 17.58
C ILE A 85 2.88 6.75 18.86
N ALA A 86 1.55 6.73 18.76
CA ALA A 86 0.66 6.83 19.92
C ALA A 86 0.53 5.51 20.71
N HIS A 87 0.42 4.36 20.04
CA HIS A 87 0.06 3.08 20.67
C HIS A 87 0.93 1.90 20.20
N GLY A 88 2.07 2.16 19.55
CA GLY A 88 2.96 1.12 19.04
C GLY A 88 2.33 0.30 17.91
N ILE A 89 2.65 -0.99 17.82
CA ILE A 89 2.23 -1.87 16.70
C ILE A 89 0.70 -1.92 16.55
N ILE A 90 -0.05 -1.90 17.65
CA ILE A 90 -1.52 -1.93 17.63
C ILE A 90 -2.07 -0.67 16.94
N GLY A 91 -1.45 0.48 17.22
CA GLY A 91 -1.84 1.75 16.63
C GLY A 91 -1.62 1.82 15.12
N LEU A 92 -0.76 0.97 14.54
CA LEU A 92 -0.55 0.89 13.10
C LEU A 92 -1.83 0.50 12.35
N PHE A 93 -2.65 -0.36 12.96
CA PHE A 93 -3.96 -0.75 12.43
C PHE A 93 -5.05 0.23 12.84
N VAL A 94 -5.13 0.59 14.12
CA VAL A 94 -6.18 1.46 14.64
C VAL A 94 -6.11 2.86 14.03
N GLY A 95 -4.92 3.46 13.98
CA GLY A 95 -4.70 4.79 13.43
C GLY A 95 -5.05 4.88 11.95
N ALA A 96 -4.68 3.87 11.16
CA ALA A 96 -5.05 3.78 9.75
C ALA A 96 -6.58 3.74 9.56
N VAL A 97 -7.28 2.88 10.31
CA VAL A 97 -8.75 2.76 10.22
C VAL A 97 -9.44 4.06 10.61
N VAL A 98 -9.03 4.68 11.71
CA VAL A 98 -9.63 5.94 12.19
C VAL A 98 -9.45 7.07 11.17
N PHE A 99 -8.25 7.22 10.60
CA PHE A 99 -8.00 8.26 9.59
C PHE A 99 -8.76 8.03 8.29
N VAL A 100 -8.88 6.77 7.85
CA VAL A 100 -9.69 6.41 6.67
C VAL A 100 -11.16 6.74 6.89
N LEU A 101 -11.74 6.33 8.03
CA LEU A 101 -13.13 6.62 8.35
C LEU A 101 -13.38 8.14 8.45
N GLY A 102 -12.47 8.87 9.10
CA GLY A 102 -12.55 10.32 9.19
C GLY A 102 -12.50 11.00 7.82
N TYR A 103 -11.61 10.56 6.93
CA TYR A 103 -11.52 11.07 5.57
C TYR A 103 -12.79 10.78 4.76
N THR A 104 -13.31 9.56 4.82
CA THR A 104 -14.54 9.19 4.10
C THR A 104 -15.73 10.03 4.56
N LEU A 105 -15.92 10.18 5.87
CA LEU A 105 -17.00 11.02 6.42
C LEU A 105 -16.82 12.49 6.03
N PHE A 106 -15.59 12.99 6.02
CA PHE A 106 -15.30 14.38 5.62
C PHE A 106 -15.61 14.63 4.14
N ILE A 107 -15.26 13.70 3.25
CA ILE A 107 -15.57 13.80 1.83
C ILE A 107 -17.07 13.67 1.56
N GLU A 108 -17.75 12.78 2.27
CA GLU A 108 -19.20 12.64 2.18
C GLU A 108 -19.90 13.94 2.58
N TRP A 109 -19.53 14.50 3.73
CA TRP A 109 -20.04 15.79 4.20
C TRP A 109 -19.79 16.93 3.20
N LEU A 110 -18.60 16.97 2.57
CA LEU A 110 -18.28 17.97 1.56
C LEU A 110 -19.14 17.81 0.29
N ASN A 111 -19.52 16.58 -0.05
CA ASN A 111 -20.29 16.25 -1.26
C ASN A 111 -21.81 16.38 -1.07
N GLU A 112 -22.33 16.33 0.16
CA GLU A 112 -23.76 16.55 0.47
C GLU A 112 -24.30 17.89 -0.11
N GLY A 113 -23.45 18.92 -0.22
CA GLY A 113 -23.82 20.20 -0.83
C GLY A 113 -24.04 20.14 -2.34
N LYS A 114 -23.36 19.24 -3.05
CA LYS A 114 -23.46 19.10 -4.51
C LYS A 114 -24.67 18.26 -4.94
N GLN A 115 -25.02 17.20 -4.20
CA GLN A 115 -26.19 16.38 -4.51
C GLN A 115 -27.50 17.17 -4.42
N LYS A 116 -27.66 18.02 -3.38
CA LYS A 116 -28.84 18.86 -3.22
C LYS A 116 -29.07 19.88 -4.35
N THR A 117 -28.01 20.27 -5.06
CA THR A 117 -28.09 21.27 -6.15
C THR A 117 -28.52 20.63 -7.49
N ALA A 118 -28.14 19.38 -7.74
CA ALA A 118 -28.53 18.65 -8.95
C ALA A 118 -30.00 18.21 -8.94
N GLU A 119 -30.48 17.73 -7.79
CA GLU A 119 -31.87 17.27 -7.61
C GLU A 119 -32.87 18.44 -7.67
N GLN A 120 -32.46 19.65 -7.25
CA GLN A 120 -33.26 20.87 -7.39
C GLN A 120 -33.29 21.43 -8.83
N ALA A 121 -32.25 21.19 -9.63
CA ALA A 121 -32.21 21.63 -11.03
C ALA A 121 -33.10 20.75 -11.94
N GLU A 122 -33.16 19.43 -11.70
CA GLU A 122 -34.06 18.51 -12.41
C GLU A 122 -35.53 18.68 -11.97
N ALA A 123 -35.81 19.01 -10.71
CA ALA A 123 -37.17 19.27 -10.24
C ALA A 123 -37.76 20.62 -10.72
N SER A 124 -36.97 21.44 -11.42
CA SER A 124 -37.36 22.77 -11.92
C SER A 124 -37.56 22.83 -13.44
N THR A 125 -37.40 21.71 -14.17
CA THR A 125 -37.62 21.58 -15.62
C THR A 125 -38.85 20.73 -15.90
#